data_AF-A0A0N4XMW3-F1
#
_entry.id   AF-A0A0N4XMW3-F1
#
_cell.length_a   1.000
_cell.length_b   1.000
_cell.length_c   1.000
_cell.angle_alpha   90.00
_cell.angle_beta   90.00
_cell.angle_gamma   90.00
#
_symmetry.space_group_name_H-M   'P 1'
#
loop_
_entity.id
_entity.type
_entity.pdbx_description
1 polymer ?
#
loop_
_entity_poly.entity_id
_entity_poly.type
_entity_poly.pdbx_seq_one_letter_code
_entity_poly.pdbx_strand_id
1 'polypeptide(L)'
;MKNNVLAGIEDKGQLSCHKVVIHLMWYHVQDCIPDIERLIRIEASGGAVVFGGGAHMAPAKEMTKKEIEEKARHLILKYSQDYVKDTARYRLVFPSRPSLGVSDYAPKHCPKQMCLCQFIDKVYFLNLYSAKIIIFLSLVDLSKDHGVTSTQ
;
A
#
# COMPACT_ATOMS: atom_id res chain seq x y z
N MET A 1 -8.85 8.33 -15.53
CA MET A 1 -8.44 7.21 -16.41
C MET A 1 -9.70 6.67 -17.06
N LYS A 2 -9.84 6.80 -18.38
CA LYS A 2 -11.08 6.41 -19.11
C LYS A 2 -11.02 4.99 -19.67
N ASN A 3 -9.84 4.38 -19.71
CA ASN A 3 -9.60 3.10 -20.37
C ASN A 3 -9.42 2.00 -19.31
N ASN A 4 -10.00 0.82 -19.57
CA ASN A 4 -9.93 -0.34 -18.67
C ASN A 4 -8.73 -1.24 -18.99
N VAL A 5 -7.57 -0.64 -19.29
CA VAL A 5 -6.36 -1.38 -19.67
C VAL A 5 -5.18 -0.88 -18.84
N LEU A 6 -4.47 -1.81 -18.20
CA LEU A 6 -3.15 -1.56 -17.61
C LEU A 6 -2.09 -2.18 -18.52
N ALA A 7 -0.98 -1.47 -18.68
CA ALA A 7 0.15 -1.91 -19.47
C ALA A 7 1.39 -2.03 -18.59
N GLY A 8 2.19 -3.06 -18.85
CA GLY A 8 3.49 -3.24 -18.22
C GLY A 8 4.54 -3.61 -19.25
N ILE A 9 5.62 -2.84 -19.31
CA ILE A 9 6.76 -3.10 -20.19
C ILE A 9 7.85 -3.84 -19.41
N GLU A 10 8.40 -4.90 -19.99
CA GLU A 10 9.52 -5.66 -19.43
C GLU A 10 10.58 -5.88 -20.50
N ASP A 11 11.83 -5.51 -20.20
CA ASP A 11 12.97 -5.88 -21.05
C ASP A 11 13.53 -7.22 -20.58
N LYS A 12 13.51 -8.20 -21.49
CA LYS A 12 14.03 -9.56 -21.34
C LYS A 12 15.29 -9.78 -22.18
N GLY A 13 15.88 -8.72 -22.74
CA GLY A 13 17.11 -8.80 -23.51
C GLY A 13 18.27 -9.38 -22.70
N GLN A 14 19.20 -10.04 -23.38
CA GLN A 14 20.51 -10.41 -22.83
C GLN A 14 21.62 -9.89 -23.73
N LEU A 15 22.66 -9.29 -23.10
CA LEU A 15 24.00 -8.89 -23.57
C LEU A 15 24.15 -8.10 -24.90
N SER A 16 23.29 -8.26 -25.90
CA SER A 16 23.33 -7.52 -27.18
C SER A 16 21.99 -7.45 -27.95
N CYS A 17 20.93 -8.15 -27.54
CA CYS A 17 19.61 -8.10 -28.20
C CYS A 17 18.54 -7.49 -27.29
N HIS A 18 17.80 -6.49 -27.81
CA HIS A 18 16.65 -5.91 -27.11
C HIS A 18 15.45 -6.83 -27.29
N LYS A 19 14.90 -7.36 -26.20
CA LYS A 19 13.67 -8.16 -26.22
C LYS A 19 12.66 -7.54 -25.27
N VAL A 20 11.81 -6.69 -25.82
CA VAL A 20 10.76 -6.01 -25.03
C VAL A 20 9.47 -6.84 -25.05
N VAL A 21 8.95 -7.15 -23.88
CA VAL A 21 7.65 -7.78 -23.66
C VAL A 21 6.69 -6.72 -23.14
N ILE A 22 5.57 -6.53 -23.85
CA ILE A 22 4.49 -5.65 -23.42
C ILE A 22 3.34 -6.52 -22.93
N HIS A 23 3.05 -6.41 -21.64
CA HIS A 23 1.89 -7.03 -21.02
C HIS A 23 0.72 -6.04 -21.04
N LEU A 24 -0.38 -6.45 -21.67
CA LEU A 24 -1.65 -5.71 -21.64
C LEU A 24 -2.64 -6.53 -20.84
N MET A 25 -3.18 -5.94 -19.77
CA MET A 25 -4.22 -6.57 -18.96
C MET A 25 -5.47 -5.71 -18.93
N TRP A 26 -6.62 -6.35 -19.08
CA TRP A 26 -7.90 -5.68 -18.89
C TRP A 26 -8.18 -5.55 -17.40
N TYR A 27 -8.45 -4.34 -16.94
CA TYR A 27 -8.59 -4.04 -15.51
C TYR A 27 -9.46 -2.80 -15.26
N HIS A 28 -10.47 -2.94 -14.40
CA HIS A 28 -11.30 -1.85 -13.94
C HIS A 28 -10.65 -1.09 -12.79
N VAL A 29 -9.90 -0.04 -13.15
CA VAL A 29 -9.20 0.81 -12.17
C VAL A 29 -10.18 1.59 -11.29
N GLN A 30 -11.37 1.93 -11.81
CA GLN A 30 -12.35 2.77 -11.13
C GLN A 30 -12.81 2.16 -9.80
N ASP A 31 -12.97 0.84 -9.74
CA ASP A 31 -13.40 0.13 -8.54
C ASP A 31 -12.36 0.25 -7.40
N CYS A 32 -11.07 0.41 -7.75
CA CYS A 32 -9.99 0.51 -6.78
C CYS A 32 -9.81 1.92 -6.19
N ILE A 33 -10.30 2.97 -6.86
CA ILE A 33 -10.07 4.35 -6.44
C ILE A 33 -10.66 4.63 -5.05
N PRO A 34 -11.94 4.31 -4.74
CA PRO A 34 -12.52 4.61 -3.43
C PRO A 34 -11.74 3.99 -2.27
N ASP A 35 -11.21 2.78 -2.48
CA ASP A 35 -10.41 2.07 -1.49
C ASP A 35 -9.06 2.75 -1.21
N ILE A 36 -8.41 3.23 -2.27
CA ILE A 36 -7.12 3.92 -2.16
C ILE A 36 -7.34 5.30 -1.53
N GLU A 37 -8.41 6.02 -1.89
CA GLU A 37 -8.79 7.27 -1.24
C GLU A 37 -9.04 7.08 0.26
N ARG A 38 -9.73 6.00 0.64
CA ARG A 38 -9.94 5.64 2.05
C ARG A 38 -8.60 5.41 2.77
N LEU A 39 -7.66 4.68 2.17
CA LEU A 39 -6.32 4.46 2.74
C LEU A 39 -5.53 5.76 2.89
N ILE A 40 -5.60 6.66 1.91
CA ILE A 40 -4.97 7.99 1.96
C ILE A 40 -5.56 8.83 3.10
N ARG A 41 -6.88 8.79 3.31
CA ARG A 41 -7.54 9.51 4.42
C ARG A 41 -7.07 9.00 5.78
N ILE A 42 -6.93 7.68 5.93
CA ILE A 42 -6.42 7.04 7.15
C ILE A 42 -4.94 7.42 7.38
N GLU A 43 -4.14 7.47 6.32
CA GLU A 43 -2.75 7.92 6.39
C GLU A 43 -2.66 9.39 6.81
N ALA A 44 -3.50 10.26 6.23
CA ALA A 44 -3.54 11.70 6.51
C ALA A 44 -4.01 12.02 7.95
N SER A 45 -4.86 11.16 8.52
CA SER A 45 -5.29 11.27 9.92
C SER A 45 -4.28 10.72 10.94
N GLY A 46 -3.09 10.31 10.50
CA GLY A 46 -2.03 9.84 11.38
C GLY A 46 -1.97 8.31 11.56
N GLY A 47 -2.78 7.55 10.82
CA GLY A 47 -2.75 6.09 10.86
C GLY A 47 -3.17 5.54 12.23
N ALA A 48 -4.44 5.71 12.59
CA ALA A 48 -4.99 5.10 13.81
C ALA A 48 -5.08 3.57 13.63
N VAL A 49 -4.07 2.85 14.10
CA VAL A 49 -4.28 1.49 14.61
C VAL A 49 -5.02 1.63 15.94
N VAL A 50 -6.30 1.26 15.95
CA VAL A 50 -7.08 1.08 17.17
C VAL A 50 -6.59 -0.22 17.83
N PHE A 51 -5.44 -0.18 18.46
CA PHE A 51 -5.04 -1.15 19.48
C PHE A 51 -4.58 -0.35 20.71
N GLY A 52 -5.49 -0.26 21.68
CA GLY A 52 -5.21 0.04 23.10
C GLY A 52 -4.30 1.22 23.43
N GLY A 53 -4.92 2.37 23.75
CA GLY A 53 -4.39 3.31 24.74
C GLY A 53 -3.22 4.21 24.29
N GLY A 54 -3.52 5.48 24.05
CA GLY A 54 -2.52 6.57 24.00
C GLY A 54 -2.15 7.04 22.59
N ALA A 55 -3.07 7.76 21.94
CA ALA A 55 -2.80 8.42 20.66
C ALA A 55 -1.96 9.69 20.87
N HIS A 56 -0.65 9.61 20.70
CA HIS A 56 0.15 10.81 20.41
C HIS A 56 -0.13 11.22 18.96
N MET A 57 -1.01 12.22 18.81
CA MET A 57 -1.48 12.69 17.52
C MET A 57 -0.38 13.49 16.82
N ALA A 58 0.14 12.97 15.69
CA ALA A 58 0.79 13.80 14.69
C ALA A 58 -0.27 14.76 14.08
N PRO A 59 0.08 15.99 13.69
CA PRO A 59 -0.89 16.95 13.18
C PRO A 59 -1.53 16.39 11.90
N ALA A 60 -2.86 16.20 11.95
CA ALA A 60 -3.64 15.81 10.80
C ALA A 60 -3.47 16.88 9.71
N LYS A 61 -2.79 16.53 8.62
CA LYS A 61 -2.74 17.41 7.46
C LYS A 61 -4.13 17.35 6.80
N GLU A 62 -4.92 18.41 6.94
CA GLU A 62 -6.16 18.54 6.18
C GLU A 62 -5.83 18.45 4.68
N MET A 63 -6.33 17.40 4.02
CA MET A 63 -6.22 17.22 2.58
C MET A 63 -7.59 17.47 1.96
N THR A 64 -7.61 18.29 0.91
CA THR A 64 -8.82 18.53 0.11
C THR A 64 -9.21 17.26 -0.66
N LYS A 65 -10.49 17.13 -1.01
CA LYS A 65 -11.00 16.00 -1.82
C LYS A 65 -10.22 15.84 -3.14
N LYS A 66 -9.85 16.95 -3.78
CA LYS A 66 -9.12 16.96 -5.04
C LYS A 66 -7.69 16.42 -4.88
N GLU A 67 -6.99 16.81 -3.82
CA GLU A 67 -5.64 16.30 -3.55
C GLU A 67 -5.64 14.80 -3.26
N ILE A 68 -6.66 14.30 -2.56
CA ILE A 68 -6.83 12.87 -2.29
C ILE A 68 -7.04 12.10 -3.61
N GLU A 69 -7.90 12.60 -4.48
CA GLU A 69 -8.16 11.98 -5.78
C GLU A 69 -6.90 11.98 -6.68
N GLU A 70 -6.18 13.09 -6.72
CA GLU A 70 -4.93 13.21 -7.48
C GLU A 70 -3.84 12.26 -6.93
N LYS A 71 -3.70 12.18 -5.60
CA LYS A 71 -2.77 11.24 -4.94
C LYS A 71 -3.15 9.79 -5.23
N ALA A 72 -4.44 9.44 -5.19
CA ALA A 72 -4.91 8.09 -5.53
C ALA A 72 -4.57 7.72 -6.97
N ARG A 73 -4.81 8.63 -7.93
CA ARG A 73 -4.45 8.44 -9.34
C ARG A 73 -2.94 8.28 -9.52
N HIS A 74 -2.15 9.07 -8.81
CA HIS A 74 -0.69 8.98 -8.86
C HIS A 74 -0.18 7.63 -8.34
N LEU A 75 -0.72 7.12 -7.22
CA LEU A 75 -0.35 5.81 -6.68
C LEU A 75 -0.69 4.69 -7.66
N ILE A 76 -1.88 4.73 -8.27
CA ILE A 76 -2.27 3.75 -9.29
C ILE A 76 -1.28 3.73 -10.45
N LEU A 77 -0.95 4.89 -11.01
CA LEU A 77 -0.02 4.98 -12.13
C LEU A 77 1.37 4.48 -11.74
N LYS A 78 1.87 4.89 -10.58
CA LYS A 78 3.20 4.51 -10.06
C LYS A 78 3.34 2.99 -9.91
N TYR A 79 2.33 2.33 -9.36
CA TYR A 79 2.39 0.89 -9.06
C TYR A 79 1.81 -0.01 -10.15
N SER A 80 1.18 0.54 -11.18
CA SER A 80 0.59 -0.23 -12.30
C SER A 80 1.61 -1.13 -13.00
N GLN A 81 2.80 -0.61 -13.28
CA GLN A 81 3.87 -1.34 -13.97
C GLN A 81 4.33 -2.59 -13.21
N ASP A 82 4.52 -2.47 -11.89
CA ASP A 82 4.97 -3.58 -11.06
C ASP A 82 3.84 -4.59 -10.82
N TYR A 83 2.61 -4.09 -10.62
CA TYR A 83 1.43 -4.94 -10.49
C TYR A 83 1.21 -5.82 -11.73
N VAL A 84 1.36 -5.26 -12.94
CA VAL A 84 1.24 -6.02 -14.19
C VAL A 84 2.36 -7.08 -14.29
N LYS A 85 3.61 -6.72 -13.96
CA LYS A 85 4.74 -7.68 -13.98
C LYS A 85 4.54 -8.82 -12.98
N ASP A 86 4.10 -8.51 -11.76
CA ASP A 86 3.88 -9.52 -10.72
C ASP A 86 2.66 -10.39 -11.02
N THR A 87 1.64 -9.83 -11.68
CA THR A 87 0.54 -10.61 -12.28
C THR A 87 1.07 -11.60 -13.30
N ALA A 88 1.88 -11.14 -14.27
CA ALA A 88 2.43 -11.98 -15.34
C ALA A 88 3.40 -13.07 -14.84
N ARG A 89 4.02 -12.85 -13.68
CA ARG A 89 4.93 -13.80 -13.02
C ARG A 89 4.24 -14.71 -12.00
N TYR A 90 2.91 -14.65 -11.88
CA TYR A 90 2.12 -15.40 -10.90
C TYR A 90 2.55 -15.18 -9.43
N ARG A 91 3.08 -13.99 -9.13
CA ARG A 91 3.55 -13.63 -7.77
C ARG A 91 2.46 -13.05 -6.88
N LEU A 92 1.33 -12.64 -7.48
CA LEU A 92 0.17 -12.12 -6.75
C LEU A 92 -0.70 -13.27 -6.23
N VAL A 93 -0.12 -14.08 -5.35
CA VAL A 93 -0.81 -15.21 -4.73
C VAL A 93 -1.63 -14.73 -3.55
N PHE A 94 -2.89 -15.14 -3.52
CA PHE A 94 -3.74 -14.97 -2.36
C PHE A 94 -3.51 -16.14 -1.39
N PRO A 95 -3.26 -15.91 -0.10
CA PRO A 95 -3.07 -17.01 0.85
C PRO A 95 -4.35 -17.86 0.90
N SER A 96 -4.22 -19.15 0.61
CA SER A 96 -5.34 -20.09 0.48
C SER A 96 -5.97 -20.49 1.82
N ARG A 97 -5.38 -20.06 2.95
CA ARG A 97 -5.95 -20.24 4.29
C ARG A 97 -5.71 -18.99 5.15
N PRO A 98 -6.73 -18.48 5.87
CA PRO A 98 -6.48 -17.55 6.96
C PRO A 98 -5.63 -18.28 8.02
N SER A 99 -4.43 -17.78 8.29
CA SER A 99 -3.69 -18.18 9.49
C SER A 99 -4.53 -17.77 10.70
N LEU A 100 -4.78 -18.71 11.60
CA LEU A 100 -5.60 -18.55 12.81
C LEU A 100 -5.42 -17.15 13.44
N GLY A 101 -6.48 -16.35 13.45
CA GLY A 101 -6.55 -15.09 14.19
C GLY A 101 -6.18 -13.80 13.44
N VAL A 102 -5.94 -13.82 12.12
CA VAL A 102 -5.73 -12.59 11.35
C VAL A 102 -6.98 -12.26 10.54
N SER A 103 -7.55 -11.06 10.77
CA SER A 103 -8.78 -10.57 10.14
C SER A 103 -8.76 -10.77 8.62
N ASP A 104 -9.88 -11.24 8.10
CA ASP A 104 -10.13 -11.67 6.73
C ASP A 104 -9.37 -10.86 5.65
N TYR A 105 -8.24 -11.39 5.20
CA TYR A 105 -7.76 -11.06 3.86
C TYR A 105 -8.72 -11.76 2.90
N ALA A 106 -9.77 -11.08 2.46
CA ALA A 106 -10.63 -11.53 1.37
C ALA A 106 -10.22 -10.85 0.05
N PRO A 107 -10.31 -11.52 -1.10
CA PRO A 107 -10.14 -10.84 -2.39
C PRO A 107 -11.17 -9.72 -2.50
N LYS A 108 -10.71 -8.52 -2.89
CA LYS A 108 -11.61 -7.38 -3.11
C LYS A 108 -12.21 -7.45 -4.51
N HIS A 109 -11.80 -6.55 -5.40
CA HIS A 109 -12.35 -6.45 -6.76
C HIS A 109 -11.84 -7.56 -7.71
N CYS A 110 -10.88 -8.38 -7.28
CA CYS A 110 -10.31 -9.46 -8.08
C CYS A 110 -10.48 -10.80 -7.36
N PRO A 111 -11.34 -11.72 -7.83
CA PRO A 111 -11.61 -12.97 -7.12
C PRO A 111 -10.47 -14.00 -7.25
N LYS A 112 -9.66 -13.90 -8.31
CA LYS A 112 -8.62 -14.90 -8.64
C LYS A 112 -7.22 -14.53 -8.18
N GLN A 113 -6.98 -13.28 -7.82
CA GLN A 113 -5.66 -12.76 -7.44
C GLN A 113 -5.79 -11.54 -6.54
N MET A 114 -4.70 -11.13 -5.90
CA MET A 114 -4.65 -9.90 -5.13
C MET A 114 -5.00 -8.69 -6.01
N CYS A 115 -5.95 -7.88 -5.56
CA CYS A 115 -6.41 -6.70 -6.29
C CYS A 115 -5.36 -5.57 -6.27
N LEU A 116 -5.36 -4.66 -7.25
CA LEU A 116 -4.43 -3.53 -7.32
C LEU A 116 -4.46 -2.65 -6.06
N CYS A 117 -5.65 -2.38 -5.50
CA CYS A 117 -5.74 -1.62 -4.25
C CYS A 117 -5.09 -2.36 -3.07
N GLN A 118 -5.21 -3.68 -3.01
CA GLN A 118 -4.55 -4.52 -1.98
C GLN A 118 -3.04 -4.62 -2.20
N PHE A 119 -2.60 -4.65 -3.47
CA PHE A 119 -1.18 -4.58 -3.81
C PHE A 119 -0.56 -3.25 -3.37
N ILE A 120 -1.23 -2.13 -3.65
CA ILE A 120 -0.79 -0.79 -3.19
C ILE A 120 -0.82 -0.70 -1.66
N ASP A 121 -1.85 -1.24 -1.01
CA ASP A 121 -1.92 -1.35 0.45
C ASP A 121 -0.67 -2.07 1.01
N LYS A 122 -0.35 -3.24 0.46
CA LYS A 122 0.83 -4.02 0.85
C LYS A 122 2.16 -3.30 0.61
N VAL A 123 2.34 -2.71 -0.56
CA VAL A 123 3.65 -2.18 -0.99
C VAL A 123 3.90 -0.76 -0.49
N TYR A 124 2.87 0.07 -0.44
CA TYR A 124 2.99 1.48 -0.04
C TYR A 124 2.61 1.65 1.43
N PHE A 125 1.40 1.26 1.82
CA PHE A 125 0.88 1.57 3.16
C PHE A 125 1.43 0.64 4.25
N LEU A 126 1.49 -0.67 4.05
CA LEU A 126 2.03 -1.63 5.02
C LEU A 126 3.55 -1.53 5.21
N ASN A 127 4.31 -1.20 4.16
CA ASN A 127 5.72 -0.84 4.32
C ASN A 127 5.89 0.45 5.13
N LEU A 128 5.00 1.44 4.96
CA LEU A 128 4.98 2.64 5.79
C LEU A 128 4.56 2.32 7.24
N TYR A 129 3.62 1.40 7.48
CA TYR A 129 3.26 0.99 8.83
C TYR A 129 4.40 0.23 9.52
N SER A 130 5.09 -0.68 8.83
CA SER A 130 6.27 -1.36 9.36
C SER A 130 7.40 -0.36 9.68
N ALA A 131 7.68 0.58 8.77
CA ALA A 131 8.66 1.64 9.00
C ALA A 131 8.24 2.60 10.14
N LYS A 132 6.96 2.98 10.24
CA LYS A 132 6.44 3.81 11.32
C LYS A 132 6.45 3.09 12.67
N ILE A 133 6.15 1.78 12.72
CA ILE A 133 6.28 0.96 13.92
C ILE A 133 7.74 0.91 14.36
N ILE A 134 8.68 0.67 13.43
CA ILE A 134 10.12 0.67 13.75
C ILE A 134 10.57 2.03 14.27
N ILE A 135 10.21 3.13 13.60
CA ILE A 135 10.56 4.49 14.05
C ILE A 135 9.93 4.80 15.40
N PHE A 136 8.67 4.43 15.63
CA PHE A 136 8.00 4.64 16.91
C PHE A 136 8.66 3.84 18.03
N LEU A 137 9.02 2.57 17.79
CA LEU A 137 9.79 1.75 18.75
C LEU A 137 11.15 2.39 19.05
N SER A 138 11.91 2.81 18.02
CA SER A 138 13.20 3.47 18.20
C SER A 138 13.09 4.81 18.96
N LEU A 139 12.02 5.58 18.74
CA LEU A 139 11.77 6.83 19.47
C LEU A 139 11.30 6.60 20.92
N VAL A 140 10.51 5.55 21.17
CA VAL A 140 10.14 5.13 22.53
C VAL A 140 11.37 4.64 23.30
N ASP A 141 12.29 3.93 22.63
CA ASP A 141 13.56 3.51 23.23
C ASP A 141 14.46 4.72 23.56
N LEU A 142 14.56 5.70 22.65
CA LEU A 142 15.24 6.99 22.91
C LEU A 142 14.61 7.79 24.06
N SER A 143 13.28 7.71 24.24
CA SER A 143 12.59 8.40 25.34
C SER A 143 12.78 7.70 26.69
N LYS A 144 13.08 6.39 26.72
CA LYS A 144 13.38 5.66 27.97
C LYS A 144 14.79 5.95 28.49
N ASP A 145 15.73 6.28 27.60
CA ASP A 145 17.10 6.62 28.00
C ASP A 145 17.22 8.02 28.65
N HIS A 146 16.20 8.88 28.49
CA HIS A 146 16.09 10.17 29.18
C HIS A 146 15.14 10.13 30.39
N GLY A 147 15.12 9.01 31.12
CA GLY A 147 14.48 8.88 32.43
C GLY A 147 15.02 9.88 33.45
N VAL A 148 14.41 11.07 33.48
CA VAL A 148 14.53 12.02 34.60
C VAL A 148 13.94 11.33 35.83
N THR A 149 14.84 10.93 36.73
CA THR A 149 14.54 10.48 38.09
C THR A 149 13.84 11.61 38.85
N SER A 150 12.52 11.51 39.03
CA SER A 150 11.80 12.32 40.00
C SER A 150 11.79 11.57 41.33
N THR A 151 12.71 11.94 42.21
CA THR A 151 12.72 11.57 43.64
C THR A 151 11.49 12.12 44.35
N GLN A 152 11.00 11.33 45.32
CA GLN A 152 10.03 11.71 46.36
C GLN A 152 10.47 12.93 47.17
#